data_AF-A0A5K7XG59-F1
#
_entry.id   AF-A0A5K7XG59-F1
#
_cell.length_a   1.000
_cell.length_b   1.000
_cell.length_c   1.000
_cell.angle_alpha   90.00
_cell.angle_beta   90.00
_cell.angle_gamma   90.00
#
_symmetry.space_group_name_H-M   'P 1'
#
loop_
_entity.id
_entity.type
_entity.pdbx_description
1 polymer ?
#
loop_
_entity_poly.entity_id
_entity_poly.type
_entity_poly.pdbx_seq_one_letter_code
_entity_poly.pdbx_strand_id
1 'polypeptide(L)'
;MLSHQASPSTKLSGLFAAGLFVVLSSAPAAHAAITWDGQANTQWWFDPVNWNANSNANNVLPPIDPIASGDTQINIGTTGAWNLTGEGVVYDPANDPFFTSASSVTFPTGSPLVSTPGVMRDYGPETIYRLYITRNQTNTNILTIKSGDLVIESTTIIGRSGSTAEAANLGKIVQTGGSLRLPTATLDLGQRETSGWGNGTYDYRGGVLEVQQAGGTQGIRLSAGSSTNGTGGKGRFIMHNPSTAGHVRTFDFTLAADGNNGDGITTGVATVEFHFENGGTRPIQVDRNLTINNGLDADSIGTRSSRLELVLDSAPMLTAGVPQNLGLFDVNFGGTFSGIINGTGDLDGDAVFNDDRVFSNAAGSVHYRQGDTVSATFGNTKYNWTISYTGDITWTDPVAGSVAAVAGSGGTDVVLVGLSSETLAVDDADFNNDGTVDGKDFLIWQRGFGSGTNNGTGDANGNGAVDAADLTIWKSQFGGPAPGVAAVSAIPEPATMALAFVAMCGLLAVRRRTA
;
A
#
# COMPACT_ATOMS: atom_id res chain seq x y z
N MET A 1 41.88 47.83 45.98
CA MET A 1 40.99 46.66 45.87
C MET A 1 40.07 46.90 44.67
N LEU A 2 40.48 46.43 43.49
CA LEU A 2 39.73 46.53 42.25
C LEU A 2 39.49 45.08 41.79
N SER A 3 38.22 44.67 41.79
CA SER A 3 37.79 43.34 41.38
C SER A 3 37.47 43.32 39.89
N HIS A 4 38.18 42.47 39.15
CA HIS A 4 37.84 42.02 37.81
C HIS A 4 38.19 40.54 37.74
N GLN A 5 37.24 39.70 37.33
CA GLN A 5 37.40 38.61 36.35
C GLN A 5 36.35 37.48 36.51
N ALA A 6 35.99 36.96 35.34
CA ALA A 6 35.48 35.62 35.03
C ALA A 6 33.96 35.36 35.08
N SER A 7 33.42 35.20 33.86
CA SER A 7 32.19 34.50 33.51
C SER A 7 32.25 33.01 33.90
N PRO A 8 31.13 32.35 34.24
CA PRO A 8 31.06 30.89 34.22
C PRO A 8 30.04 30.31 33.23
N SER A 9 30.46 29.15 32.75
CA SER A 9 29.92 28.24 31.76
C SER A 9 28.55 27.62 32.05
N THR A 10 27.96 27.18 30.94
CA THR A 10 26.92 26.15 30.78
C THR A 10 26.99 25.01 31.80
N LYS A 11 25.85 24.71 32.41
CA LYS A 11 25.59 23.44 33.09
C LYS A 11 24.39 22.75 32.45
N LEU A 12 24.66 21.71 31.66
CA LEU A 12 23.71 20.62 31.42
C LEU A 12 23.48 19.91 32.76
N SER A 13 22.25 19.98 33.27
CA SER A 13 21.80 19.11 34.37
C SER A 13 21.13 17.89 33.76
N GLY A 14 21.83 16.75 33.80
CA GLY A 14 21.27 15.45 33.46
C GLY A 14 20.19 15.02 34.45
N LEU A 15 18.98 14.80 33.95
CA LEU A 15 17.95 14.03 34.63
C LEU A 15 17.97 12.63 34.01
N PHE A 16 18.53 11.66 34.73
CA PHE A 16 18.41 10.24 34.38
C PHE A 16 16.94 9.83 34.52
N ALA A 17 16.23 9.73 33.40
CA ALA A 17 14.95 9.03 33.35
C ALA A 17 15.23 7.52 33.41
N ALA A 18 14.85 6.90 34.52
CA ALA A 18 14.84 5.45 34.65
C ALA A 18 13.87 4.87 33.61
N GLY A 19 14.42 4.26 32.56
CA GLY A 19 13.64 3.56 31.55
C GLY A 19 12.90 2.38 32.17
N LEU A 20 11.58 2.51 32.26
CA LEU A 20 10.70 1.36 32.39
C LEU A 20 10.81 0.56 31.10
N PHE A 21 11.70 -0.43 31.08
CA PHE A 21 11.74 -1.46 30.05
C PHE A 21 10.44 -2.26 30.16
N VAL A 22 9.41 -1.84 29.43
CA VAL A 22 8.31 -2.75 29.10
C VAL A 22 8.93 -3.78 28.18
N VAL A 23 9.23 -4.97 28.73
CA VAL A 23 9.43 -6.16 27.91
C VAL A 23 8.06 -6.47 27.31
N LEU A 24 7.74 -5.79 26.20
CA LEU A 24 6.70 -6.26 25.30
C LEU A 24 7.20 -7.61 24.79
N SER A 25 6.60 -8.69 25.29
CA SER A 25 6.79 -10.01 24.71
C SER A 25 6.45 -9.88 23.23
N SER A 26 7.45 -9.98 22.36
CA SER A 26 7.19 -10.20 20.93
C SER A 26 6.29 -11.42 20.84
N ALA A 27 5.18 -11.32 20.10
CA ALA A 27 4.36 -12.48 19.81
C ALA A 27 5.27 -13.62 19.31
N PRO A 28 5.06 -14.88 19.74
CA PRO A 28 5.84 -15.99 19.21
C PRO A 28 5.70 -16.00 17.68
N ALA A 29 6.81 -16.27 16.98
CA ALA A 29 6.83 -16.28 15.53
C ALA A 29 5.74 -17.21 15.00
N ALA A 30 4.93 -16.73 14.05
CA ALA A 30 3.88 -17.52 13.46
C ALA A 30 4.49 -18.58 12.56
N HIS A 31 3.93 -19.78 12.59
CA HIS A 31 4.31 -20.81 11.63
C HIS A 31 3.89 -20.35 10.21
N ALA A 32 4.59 -20.81 9.18
CA ALA A 32 4.23 -20.50 7.79
C ALA A 32 4.17 -21.74 6.91
N ALA A 33 3.26 -21.69 5.93
CA ALA A 33 3.17 -22.60 4.80
C ALA A 33 2.83 -21.82 3.51
N ILE A 34 3.45 -22.17 2.37
CA ILE A 34 3.28 -21.45 1.08
C ILE A 34 2.43 -22.17 0.02
N THR A 35 1.17 -21.73 -0.09
CA THR A 35 0.26 -21.64 -1.26
C THR A 35 0.88 -21.71 -2.65
N TRP A 36 0.28 -22.42 -3.62
CA TRP A 36 0.46 -22.29 -5.06
C TRP A 36 -0.74 -22.92 -5.77
N ASP A 37 -1.58 -22.08 -6.37
CA ASP A 37 -2.62 -22.50 -7.32
C ASP A 37 -2.03 -22.48 -8.73
N GLY A 38 -1.67 -23.65 -9.25
CA GLY A 38 -1.00 -23.80 -10.54
C GLY A 38 -1.89 -24.31 -11.67
N GLN A 39 -3.06 -24.89 -11.37
CA GLN A 39 -4.01 -25.44 -12.34
C GLN A 39 -5.40 -25.55 -11.74
N ALA A 40 -6.43 -25.06 -12.43
CA ALA A 40 -7.82 -25.53 -12.29
C ALA A 40 -8.28 -25.84 -10.84
N ASN A 41 -8.03 -24.94 -9.88
CA ASN A 41 -8.38 -25.10 -8.46
C ASN A 41 -7.65 -26.26 -7.74
N THR A 42 -6.44 -26.62 -8.16
CA THR A 42 -5.59 -27.59 -7.48
C THR A 42 -4.41 -26.86 -6.84
N GLN A 43 -4.30 -26.98 -5.52
CA GLN A 43 -3.16 -26.48 -4.76
C GLN A 43 -2.01 -27.48 -4.94
N TRP A 44 -0.99 -27.13 -5.72
CA TRP A 44 0.06 -28.07 -6.18
C TRP A 44 0.96 -28.64 -5.07
N TRP A 45 0.80 -28.14 -3.85
CA TRP A 45 1.66 -28.38 -2.71
C TRP A 45 0.80 -28.54 -1.41
N PHE A 46 -0.54 -28.46 -1.53
CA PHE A 46 -1.46 -29.14 -0.61
C PHE A 46 -2.00 -30.41 -1.27
N ASP A 47 -1.13 -31.42 -1.33
CA ASP A 47 -1.64 -32.79 -1.40
C ASP A 47 -1.45 -33.47 -0.04
N PRO A 48 -2.52 -33.68 0.75
CA PRO A 48 -2.44 -34.43 2.00
C PRO A 48 -1.99 -35.89 1.80
N VAL A 49 -2.00 -36.42 0.56
CA VAL A 49 -1.45 -37.76 0.23
C VAL A 49 0.08 -37.77 0.29
N ASN A 50 0.76 -36.64 0.06
CA ASN A 50 2.21 -36.51 0.21
C ASN A 50 2.66 -36.39 1.69
N TRP A 51 1.72 -36.25 2.62
CA TRP A 51 1.92 -36.22 4.07
C TRP A 51 1.84 -37.62 4.70
N ASN A 52 2.39 -38.65 4.07
CA ASN A 52 2.21 -39.99 4.60
C ASN A 52 2.95 -40.15 5.95
N ALA A 53 2.29 -40.79 6.91
CA ALA A 53 2.76 -40.96 8.29
C ALA A 53 3.91 -41.98 8.45
N ASN A 54 4.49 -42.50 7.37
CA ASN A 54 5.28 -43.74 7.39
C ASN A 54 6.49 -43.77 6.45
N SER A 55 7.11 -42.65 6.12
CA SER A 55 8.45 -42.72 5.53
C SER A 55 9.43 -41.73 6.14
N ASN A 56 10.43 -42.31 6.77
CA ASN A 56 11.70 -41.73 7.20
C ASN A 56 12.51 -41.15 6.02
N ALA A 57 11.89 -41.05 4.83
CA ALA A 57 12.46 -40.61 3.56
C ALA A 57 11.69 -39.43 2.95
N ASN A 58 10.45 -39.13 3.37
CA ASN A 58 9.63 -38.04 2.81
C ASN A 58 9.06 -37.09 3.89
N ASN A 59 9.81 -36.80 4.96
CA ASN A 59 9.49 -35.70 5.90
C ASN A 59 9.74 -34.31 5.26
N VAL A 60 9.28 -34.11 4.04
CA VAL A 60 9.43 -32.84 3.31
C VAL A 60 8.11 -32.09 3.49
N LEU A 61 8.06 -31.29 4.54
CA LEU A 61 7.21 -30.09 4.57
C LEU A 61 7.40 -29.33 3.25
N PRO A 62 6.42 -28.58 2.72
CA PRO A 62 6.78 -27.53 1.77
C PRO A 62 7.93 -26.71 2.37
N PRO A 63 8.96 -26.45 1.55
CA PRO A 63 10.34 -26.75 1.92
C PRO A 63 10.83 -25.86 3.06
N ILE A 64 10.99 -26.44 4.24
CA ILE A 64 12.13 -26.05 5.10
C ILE A 64 13.40 -26.59 4.45
N ASP A 65 13.76 -26.07 3.28
CA ASP A 65 15.02 -26.42 2.64
C ASP A 65 16.15 -26.02 3.60
N PRO A 66 16.97 -26.95 4.12
CA PRO A 66 18.16 -26.59 4.87
C PRO A 66 19.16 -25.89 3.96
N ILE A 67 19.00 -24.59 3.70
CA ILE A 67 19.94 -23.71 2.97
C ILE A 67 20.59 -24.45 1.77
N ALA A 68 19.81 -25.17 0.97
CA ALA A 68 20.34 -25.95 -0.16
C ALA A 68 20.01 -25.28 -1.51
N SER A 69 20.66 -24.13 -1.74
CA SER A 69 21.12 -23.74 -3.09
C SER A 69 20.09 -23.67 -4.23
N GLY A 70 18.90 -23.10 -4.01
CA GLY A 70 17.94 -22.86 -5.07
C GLY A 70 17.31 -21.47 -5.00
N ASP A 71 17.21 -20.79 -6.15
CA ASP A 71 16.38 -19.60 -6.29
C ASP A 71 14.90 -20.02 -6.25
N THR A 72 14.07 -19.47 -5.33
CA THR A 72 12.61 -19.65 -5.40
C THR A 72 12.08 -18.72 -6.48
N GLN A 73 11.95 -19.27 -7.67
CA GLN A 73 11.41 -18.56 -8.81
C GLN A 73 9.92 -18.83 -8.97
N ILE A 74 9.11 -17.86 -8.59
CA ILE A 74 7.70 -17.77 -8.94
C ILE A 74 7.61 -17.32 -10.42
N ASN A 75 7.83 -18.28 -11.32
CA ASN A 75 7.55 -18.15 -12.75
C ASN A 75 6.52 -19.22 -13.13
N ILE A 76 5.30 -18.82 -13.46
CA ILE A 76 4.46 -19.72 -14.23
C ILE A 76 4.88 -19.61 -15.70
N GLY A 77 5.47 -20.69 -16.21
CA GLY A 77 5.75 -20.88 -17.62
C GLY A 77 7.23 -20.94 -17.97
N THR A 78 7.87 -22.10 -17.75
CA THR A 78 8.98 -22.52 -18.61
C THR A 78 8.39 -23.28 -19.80
N THR A 79 8.64 -22.74 -21.01
CA THR A 79 8.49 -23.35 -22.35
C THR A 79 7.55 -24.56 -22.43
N GLY A 80 6.25 -24.28 -22.48
CA GLY A 80 5.15 -25.21 -22.70
C GLY A 80 3.85 -24.43 -22.65
N ALA A 81 2.75 -24.94 -23.20
CA ALA A 81 1.45 -24.26 -23.36
C ALA A 81 0.73 -23.84 -22.05
N TRP A 82 1.46 -23.70 -20.94
CA TRP A 82 0.96 -23.35 -19.62
C TRP A 82 0.92 -21.84 -19.46
N ASN A 83 -0.07 -21.24 -20.13
CA ASN A 83 -0.51 -19.87 -19.94
C ASN A 83 -1.47 -19.78 -18.74
N LEU A 84 -0.97 -19.96 -17.51
CA LEU A 84 -1.82 -19.95 -16.31
C LEU A 84 -1.42 -18.80 -15.38
N THR A 85 -2.43 -18.15 -14.81
CA THR A 85 -2.33 -17.30 -13.61
C THR A 85 -2.14 -18.19 -12.40
N GLY A 86 -1.37 -17.77 -11.42
CA GLY A 86 -1.22 -18.52 -10.19
C GLY A 86 -0.83 -17.62 -9.04
N GLU A 87 -1.46 -17.93 -7.91
CA GLU A 87 -1.33 -17.22 -6.67
C GLU A 87 -0.60 -18.14 -5.68
N GLY A 88 0.54 -17.66 -5.20
CA GLY A 88 1.16 -18.18 -4.00
C GLY A 88 0.53 -17.55 -2.77
N VAL A 89 0.42 -18.29 -1.68
CA VAL A 89 -0.25 -17.80 -0.44
C VAL A 89 0.54 -18.25 0.79
N VAL A 90 1.18 -17.32 1.49
CA VAL A 90 1.81 -17.58 2.79
C VAL A 90 0.77 -17.44 3.89
N TYR A 91 0.63 -18.45 4.73
CA TYR A 91 -0.30 -18.38 5.86
C TYR A 91 0.14 -19.25 7.05
N ASP A 92 -0.41 -18.96 8.23
CA ASP A 92 -0.21 -19.76 9.43
C ASP A 92 -1.21 -20.92 9.46
N PRO A 93 -0.76 -22.17 9.27
CA PRO A 93 -1.68 -23.27 9.10
C PRO A 93 -2.39 -23.70 10.40
N ALA A 94 -1.92 -23.24 11.56
CA ALA A 94 -2.57 -23.48 12.84
C ALA A 94 -3.66 -22.44 13.17
N ASN A 95 -3.50 -21.20 12.69
CA ASN A 95 -4.31 -20.06 13.14
C ASN A 95 -5.04 -19.31 12.01
N ASP A 96 -4.83 -19.65 10.74
CA ASP A 96 -5.46 -18.94 9.63
C ASP A 96 -6.93 -19.36 9.43
N PRO A 97 -7.89 -18.43 9.56
CA PRO A 97 -9.32 -18.73 9.46
C PRO A 97 -9.78 -19.09 8.04
N PHE A 98 -8.98 -18.80 7.00
CA PHE A 98 -9.30 -19.13 5.62
C PHE A 98 -8.88 -20.55 5.22
N PHE A 99 -8.11 -21.24 6.07
CA PHE A 99 -7.61 -22.60 5.83
C PHE A 99 -8.03 -23.57 6.93
N THR A 100 -9.34 -23.63 7.20
CA THR A 100 -9.92 -24.50 8.26
C THR A 100 -9.67 -25.99 8.06
N SER A 101 -9.46 -26.45 6.83
CA SER A 101 -9.04 -27.83 6.57
C SER A 101 -7.62 -28.09 7.05
N ALA A 102 -6.70 -27.12 6.88
CA ALA A 102 -5.33 -27.22 7.34
C ALA A 102 -5.23 -27.15 8.87
N SER A 103 -6.05 -26.33 9.54
CA SER A 103 -6.06 -26.26 11.01
C SER A 103 -6.52 -27.56 11.69
N SER A 104 -7.18 -28.47 10.95
CA SER A 104 -7.54 -29.81 11.40
C SER A 104 -6.45 -30.86 11.19
N VAL A 105 -5.34 -30.52 10.51
CA VAL A 105 -4.20 -31.39 10.26
C VAL A 105 -3.23 -31.32 11.45
N THR A 106 -2.75 -32.48 11.92
CA THR A 106 -1.71 -32.53 12.94
C THR A 106 -0.35 -32.23 12.30
N PHE A 107 0.22 -31.08 12.62
CA PHE A 107 1.55 -30.66 12.18
C PHE A 107 2.64 -31.39 12.98
N PRO A 108 3.64 -32.04 12.34
CA PRO A 108 4.72 -32.68 13.06
C PRO A 108 5.50 -31.67 13.92
N THR A 109 5.45 -31.86 15.24
CA THR A 109 6.34 -31.21 16.20
C THR A 109 7.60 -32.06 16.35
N GLY A 110 8.77 -31.46 16.18
CA GLY A 110 10.05 -32.10 16.41
C GLY A 110 10.47 -33.20 15.44
N SER A 111 10.72 -32.86 14.17
CA SER A 111 11.53 -33.74 13.31
C SER A 111 13.02 -33.64 13.69
N PRO A 112 13.72 -34.74 14.01
CA PRO A 112 15.13 -34.66 14.40
C PRO A 112 15.99 -34.12 13.25
N LEU A 113 16.86 -33.15 13.54
CA LEU A 113 17.91 -32.73 12.62
C LEU A 113 18.84 -33.93 12.36
N VAL A 114 18.96 -34.35 11.09
CA VAL A 114 19.89 -35.41 10.68
C VAL A 114 21.34 -35.08 11.09
N SER A 115 21.67 -33.79 11.19
CA SER A 115 22.98 -33.27 11.58
C SER A 115 23.18 -33.09 13.09
N THR A 116 22.15 -33.21 13.93
CA THR A 116 22.29 -32.98 15.39
C THR A 116 21.28 -33.81 16.18
N PRO A 117 21.67 -35.00 16.66
CA PRO A 117 20.80 -35.84 17.47
C PRO A 117 20.30 -35.09 18.73
N GLY A 118 18.98 -34.99 18.89
CA GLY A 118 18.34 -34.33 20.04
C GLY A 118 17.78 -32.93 19.77
N VAL A 119 18.03 -32.34 18.60
CA VAL A 119 17.38 -31.08 18.18
C VAL A 119 16.19 -31.39 17.28
N MET A 120 15.02 -30.97 17.75
CA MET A 120 13.71 -31.15 17.14
C MET A 120 13.42 -29.94 16.22
N ARG A 121 13.12 -30.14 14.93
CA ARG A 121 12.55 -29.10 14.05
C ARG A 121 11.07 -28.99 14.34
N ASP A 122 10.69 -27.88 14.94
CA ASP A 122 9.30 -27.45 15.00
C ASP A 122 8.91 -26.71 13.71
N TYR A 123 7.61 -26.63 13.42
CA TYR A 123 7.11 -25.66 12.45
C TYR A 123 7.56 -24.27 12.92
N GLY A 124 8.14 -23.49 12.03
CA GLY A 124 8.64 -22.14 12.33
C GLY A 124 8.42 -21.23 11.13
N PRO A 125 9.00 -20.02 11.14
CA PRO A 125 9.02 -19.16 9.96
C PRO A 125 9.55 -19.91 8.74
N GLU A 126 8.94 -19.69 7.59
CA GLU A 126 9.42 -20.25 6.33
C GLU A 126 10.58 -19.38 5.83
N THR A 127 11.73 -19.98 5.58
CA THR A 127 12.92 -19.27 5.08
C THR A 127 13.22 -19.73 3.66
N ILE A 128 13.31 -18.79 2.72
CA ILE A 128 13.74 -19.04 1.35
C ILE A 128 15.00 -18.22 1.02
N TYR A 129 15.83 -18.72 0.11
CA TYR A 129 17.09 -18.06 -0.22
C TYR A 129 16.90 -16.83 -1.12
N ARG A 130 16.27 -16.99 -2.30
CA ARG A 130 15.94 -15.86 -3.21
C ARG A 130 14.49 -15.96 -3.65
N LEU A 131 13.86 -14.82 -3.91
CA LEU A 131 12.52 -14.75 -4.47
C LEU A 131 12.49 -13.95 -5.77
N TYR A 132 12.01 -14.58 -6.83
CA TYR A 132 11.78 -13.91 -8.12
C TYR A 132 10.33 -14.08 -8.54
N ILE A 133 9.61 -12.99 -8.79
CA ILE A 133 8.24 -13.05 -9.31
C ILE A 133 8.19 -12.51 -10.75
N THR A 134 7.67 -13.33 -11.67
CA THR A 134 7.44 -13.04 -13.10
C THR A 134 8.71 -12.99 -13.97
N ARG A 135 8.60 -13.46 -15.23
CA ARG A 135 9.57 -13.24 -16.34
C ARG A 135 8.90 -13.11 -17.74
N ASN A 136 7.58 -13.01 -17.85
CA ASN A 136 6.84 -13.21 -19.11
C ASN A 136 5.63 -12.27 -19.30
N GLN A 137 5.10 -12.22 -20.53
CA GLN A 137 4.53 -11.05 -21.21
C GLN A 137 3.11 -10.63 -20.81
N THR A 138 2.30 -11.46 -20.12
CA THR A 138 0.85 -11.16 -19.88
C THR A 138 0.18 -11.78 -18.63
N ASN A 139 0.83 -12.63 -17.82
CA ASN A 139 0.20 -13.40 -16.73
C ASN A 139 0.52 -12.95 -15.31
N THR A 140 -0.51 -12.61 -14.53
CA THR A 140 -0.37 -12.10 -13.15
C THR A 140 0.12 -13.21 -12.24
N ASN A 141 1.31 -13.04 -11.65
CA ASN A 141 1.85 -13.91 -10.61
C ASN A 141 1.79 -13.13 -9.30
N ILE A 142 0.99 -13.66 -8.37
CA ILE A 142 0.73 -13.01 -7.09
C ILE A 142 1.33 -13.88 -6.00
N LEU A 143 1.97 -13.26 -5.01
CA LEU A 143 2.23 -13.86 -3.72
C LEU A 143 1.41 -13.10 -2.67
N THR A 144 0.45 -13.76 -2.06
CA THR A 144 -0.37 -13.20 -0.99
C THR A 144 0.16 -13.65 0.37
N ILE A 145 0.51 -12.73 1.24
CA ILE A 145 0.94 -13.02 2.62
C ILE A 145 -0.23 -12.69 3.55
N LYS A 146 -0.80 -13.70 4.19
CA LYS A 146 -1.99 -13.56 5.05
C LYS A 146 -1.66 -13.48 6.54
N SER A 147 -0.95 -14.48 7.06
CA SER A 147 -0.81 -14.66 8.51
C SER A 147 0.49 -15.35 8.95
N GLY A 148 1.23 -15.99 8.05
CA GLY A 148 2.48 -16.69 8.36
C GLY A 148 3.72 -15.79 8.25
N ASP A 149 4.81 -16.22 8.88
CA ASP A 149 6.11 -15.54 8.83
C ASP A 149 6.98 -16.09 7.70
N LEU A 150 7.34 -15.24 6.74
CA LEU A 150 8.26 -15.52 5.64
C LEU A 150 9.56 -14.72 5.80
N VAL A 151 10.69 -15.41 5.70
CA VAL A 151 12.03 -14.83 5.68
C VAL A 151 12.68 -15.09 4.32
N ILE A 152 13.29 -14.07 3.73
CA ILE A 152 14.05 -14.18 2.49
C ILE A 152 15.48 -13.69 2.72
N GLU A 153 16.47 -14.56 2.57
CA GLU A 153 17.85 -14.29 2.98
C GLU A 153 18.68 -13.53 1.94
N SER A 154 18.27 -13.54 0.68
CA SER A 154 18.98 -12.94 -0.45
C SER A 154 18.02 -12.21 -1.39
N THR A 155 18.53 -11.76 -2.54
CA THR A 155 17.87 -10.81 -3.44
C THR A 155 16.43 -11.22 -3.75
N THR A 156 15.51 -10.28 -3.54
CA THR A 156 14.11 -10.42 -3.95
C THR A 156 13.81 -9.45 -5.09
N ILE A 157 13.35 -9.96 -6.23
CA ILE A 157 12.91 -9.13 -7.36
C ILE A 157 11.46 -9.45 -7.69
N ILE A 158 10.62 -8.42 -7.61
CA ILE A 158 9.22 -8.50 -7.96
C ILE A 158 9.03 -7.82 -9.31
N GLY A 159 8.44 -8.53 -10.28
CA GLY A 159 8.18 -7.96 -11.60
C GLY A 159 9.39 -7.94 -12.53
N ARG A 160 10.14 -9.04 -12.55
CA ARG A 160 11.41 -9.15 -13.31
C ARG A 160 11.13 -9.28 -14.82
N SER A 161 11.73 -8.40 -15.65
CA SER A 161 11.79 -8.44 -17.14
C SER A 161 10.50 -8.88 -17.89
N GLY A 162 9.62 -7.93 -18.22
CA GLY A 162 8.48 -8.06 -19.13
C GLY A 162 8.75 -7.54 -20.55
N SER A 163 7.87 -7.83 -21.52
CA SER A 163 8.00 -7.36 -22.91
C SER A 163 7.23 -6.07 -23.23
N THR A 164 6.35 -5.62 -22.34
CA THR A 164 5.49 -4.44 -22.53
C THR A 164 5.93 -3.31 -21.61
N ALA A 165 6.31 -2.18 -22.22
CA ALA A 165 6.63 -0.94 -21.52
C ALA A 165 5.39 -0.41 -20.82
N GLU A 166 5.56 0.24 -19.66
CA GLU A 166 4.50 0.89 -18.87
C GLU A 166 3.31 0.01 -18.49
N ALA A 167 3.34 -1.29 -18.84
CA ALA A 167 2.29 -2.21 -18.51
C ALA A 167 2.25 -2.35 -16.99
N ALA A 168 1.10 -2.00 -16.43
CA ALA A 168 0.81 -2.26 -15.03
C ALA A 168 0.56 -3.77 -14.88
N ASN A 169 1.61 -4.62 -14.88
CA ASN A 169 1.47 -6.07 -14.88
C ASN A 169 2.87 -6.73 -14.72
N LEU A 170 3.18 -7.71 -13.85
CA LEU A 170 2.35 -8.84 -13.36
C LEU A 170 2.87 -9.48 -12.05
N GLY A 171 4.06 -9.10 -11.58
CA GLY A 171 4.61 -9.61 -10.33
C GLY A 171 4.09 -8.77 -9.17
N LYS A 172 3.31 -9.38 -8.29
CA LYS A 172 2.68 -8.68 -7.18
C LYS A 172 2.90 -9.43 -5.88
N ILE A 173 3.25 -8.71 -4.83
CA ILE A 173 3.02 -9.17 -3.46
C ILE A 173 1.81 -8.44 -2.90
N VAL A 174 0.88 -9.17 -2.30
CA VAL A 174 -0.22 -8.61 -1.50
C VAL A 174 -0.04 -9.08 -0.07
N GLN A 175 0.37 -8.18 0.83
CA GLN A 175 0.51 -8.52 2.24
C GLN A 175 -0.70 -8.01 3.02
N THR A 176 -1.55 -8.93 3.47
CA THR A 176 -2.73 -8.63 4.30
C THR A 176 -2.48 -8.81 5.80
N GLY A 177 -1.38 -9.47 6.16
CA GLY A 177 -0.96 -9.72 7.54
C GLY A 177 0.36 -10.49 7.57
N GLY A 178 0.58 -11.29 8.61
CA GLY A 178 1.81 -12.07 8.80
C GLY A 178 3.08 -11.20 8.84
N SER A 179 4.24 -11.81 8.67
CA SER A 179 5.52 -11.12 8.61
C SER A 179 6.28 -11.47 7.33
N LEU A 180 6.84 -10.47 6.66
CA LEU A 180 7.85 -10.64 5.61
C LEU A 180 9.15 -9.96 6.05
N ARG A 181 10.24 -10.73 6.12
CA ARG A 181 11.55 -10.23 6.57
C ARG A 181 12.64 -10.52 5.55
N LEU A 182 13.40 -9.49 5.20
CA LEU A 182 14.58 -9.56 4.35
C LEU A 182 15.79 -9.04 5.14
N PRO A 183 16.36 -9.82 6.07
CA PRO A 183 17.33 -9.30 7.05
C PRO A 183 18.61 -8.77 6.41
N THR A 184 19.02 -9.33 5.27
CA THR A 184 20.30 -9.05 4.61
C THR A 184 20.17 -8.73 3.12
N ALA A 185 18.94 -8.45 2.65
CA ALA A 185 18.65 -8.38 1.23
C ALA A 185 17.80 -7.16 0.83
N THR A 186 18.01 -6.71 -0.41
CA THR A 186 17.14 -5.73 -1.08
C THR A 186 15.82 -6.37 -1.48
N LEU A 187 14.72 -5.63 -1.28
CA LEU A 187 13.46 -5.83 -1.97
C LEU A 187 13.42 -4.92 -3.20
N ASP A 188 13.58 -5.49 -4.39
CA ASP A 188 13.60 -4.75 -5.65
C ASP A 188 12.28 -4.90 -6.41
N LEU A 189 11.64 -3.76 -6.70
CA LEU A 189 10.40 -3.68 -7.45
C LEU A 189 10.69 -3.16 -8.86
N GLY A 190 10.49 -4.02 -9.85
CA GLY A 190 10.64 -3.66 -11.26
C GLY A 190 12.09 -3.56 -11.73
N GLN A 191 13.00 -4.38 -11.21
CA GLN A 191 14.36 -4.48 -11.73
C GLN A 191 14.39 -4.99 -13.18
N ARG A 192 15.28 -4.40 -14.01
CA ARG A 192 15.73 -5.00 -15.28
C ARG A 192 16.97 -5.85 -15.05
N GLU A 193 17.04 -7.04 -15.65
CA GLU A 193 18.24 -7.89 -15.59
C GLU A 193 19.01 -8.02 -16.90
N THR A 194 18.36 -8.17 -18.06
CA THR A 194 19.08 -8.41 -19.33
C THR A 194 18.39 -7.79 -20.53
N SER A 195 17.10 -8.08 -20.77
CA SER A 195 16.27 -7.48 -21.82
C SER A 195 14.82 -7.31 -21.37
N GLY A 196 14.12 -6.26 -21.84
CA GLY A 196 12.75 -5.95 -21.43
C GLY A 196 12.64 -4.92 -20.30
N TRP A 197 11.42 -4.75 -19.78
CA TRP A 197 11.01 -3.72 -18.83
C TRP A 197 10.67 -4.33 -17.46
N GLY A 198 11.11 -3.76 -16.34
CA GLY A 198 10.77 -4.29 -15.02
C GLY A 198 9.47 -3.68 -14.47
N ASN A 199 8.48 -4.51 -14.13
CA ASN A 199 7.15 -4.08 -13.70
C ASN A 199 6.70 -4.82 -12.42
N GLY A 200 6.97 -4.23 -11.26
CA GLY A 200 6.76 -4.85 -9.94
C GLY A 200 5.84 -4.06 -9.02
N THR A 201 5.01 -4.76 -8.24
CA THR A 201 4.13 -4.13 -7.25
C THR A 201 4.23 -4.81 -5.89
N TYR A 202 4.38 -4.03 -4.84
CA TYR A 202 4.15 -4.46 -3.46
C TYR A 202 2.91 -3.73 -2.94
N ASP A 203 1.92 -4.48 -2.47
CA ASP A 203 0.65 -3.97 -1.95
C ASP A 203 0.56 -4.37 -0.47
N TYR A 204 0.96 -3.45 0.40
CA TYR A 204 0.98 -3.63 1.85
C TYR A 204 -0.35 -3.19 2.45
N ARG A 205 -1.07 -4.14 3.06
CA ARG A 205 -2.38 -3.98 3.70
C ARG A 205 -2.42 -4.34 5.18
N GLY A 206 -1.31 -4.80 5.76
CA GLY A 206 -1.22 -5.18 7.17
C GLY A 206 -0.03 -6.07 7.47
N GLY A 207 0.19 -6.36 8.76
CA GLY A 207 1.31 -7.19 9.21
C GLY A 207 2.65 -6.46 9.29
N VAL A 208 3.74 -7.21 9.27
CA VAL A 208 5.11 -6.69 9.43
C VAL A 208 5.88 -6.87 8.14
N LEU A 209 6.44 -5.79 7.60
CA LEU A 209 7.43 -5.83 6.51
C LEU A 209 8.72 -5.20 6.99
N GLU A 210 9.80 -5.98 7.01
CA GLU A 210 11.12 -5.51 7.45
C GLU A 210 12.19 -5.83 6.40
N VAL A 211 12.84 -4.80 5.89
CA VAL A 211 13.87 -4.93 4.83
C VAL A 211 15.19 -4.32 5.29
N GLN A 212 16.17 -5.19 5.50
CA GLN A 212 17.58 -4.89 5.76
C GLN A 212 17.89 -3.90 6.90
N GLN A 213 17.23 -4.00 8.04
CA GLN A 213 17.32 -3.04 9.17
C GLN A 213 18.70 -2.83 9.85
N ALA A 214 19.81 -3.37 9.33
CA ALA A 214 21.10 -3.43 10.02
C ALA A 214 22.32 -3.07 9.15
N GLY A 215 22.36 -1.84 8.60
CA GLY A 215 23.63 -1.19 8.25
C GLY A 215 24.27 -1.55 6.90
N GLY A 216 23.51 -2.09 5.93
CA GLY A 216 23.98 -2.23 4.54
C GLY A 216 23.51 -1.09 3.63
N THR A 217 23.99 -0.97 2.39
CA THR A 217 23.59 0.13 1.47
C THR A 217 22.30 -0.13 0.69
N GLN A 218 21.43 -0.97 1.22
CA GLN A 218 20.35 -1.63 0.48
C GLN A 218 19.09 -1.67 1.37
N GLY A 219 17.92 -1.74 0.75
CA GLY A 219 16.61 -1.61 1.39
C GLY A 219 15.49 -1.89 0.39
N ILE A 220 14.40 -1.12 0.43
CA ILE A 220 13.36 -1.17 -0.60
C ILE A 220 13.79 -0.31 -1.78
N ARG A 221 13.78 -0.88 -2.99
CA ARG A 221 14.18 -0.21 -4.22
C ARG A 221 13.10 -0.32 -5.28
N LEU A 222 12.68 0.81 -5.84
CA LEU A 222 11.78 0.87 -6.99
C LEU A 222 12.62 1.21 -8.21
N SER A 223 13.02 0.19 -8.95
CA SER A 223 14.07 0.29 -9.97
C SER A 223 13.53 0.64 -11.37
N ALA A 224 12.23 0.46 -11.61
CA ALA A 224 11.54 0.92 -12.83
C ALA A 224 12.33 0.72 -14.15
N GLY A 225 12.95 -0.45 -14.34
CA GLY A 225 14.11 -0.58 -15.24
C GLY A 225 13.95 -0.03 -16.67
N SER A 226 15.00 0.62 -17.19
CA SER A 226 15.07 1.21 -18.54
C SER A 226 15.55 0.25 -19.66
N SER A 227 15.01 0.41 -20.87
CA SER A 227 15.57 -0.12 -22.12
C SER A 227 16.11 1.03 -22.97
N THR A 228 17.01 0.71 -23.90
CA THR A 228 17.72 1.69 -24.76
C THR A 228 16.81 2.55 -25.66
N ASN A 229 15.48 2.37 -25.64
CA ASN A 229 14.51 3.00 -26.56
C ASN A 229 13.31 3.69 -25.86
N GLY A 230 13.53 4.49 -24.80
CA GLY A 230 12.62 5.62 -24.52
C GLY A 230 11.32 5.36 -23.74
N THR A 231 11.10 4.21 -23.08
CA THR A 231 9.83 3.98 -22.31
C THR A 231 9.98 3.01 -21.13
N GLY A 232 10.46 3.46 -19.96
CA GLY A 232 10.85 2.57 -18.85
C GLY A 232 9.74 1.76 -18.15
N GLY A 233 10.17 0.82 -17.30
CA GLY A 233 9.29 -0.03 -16.48
C GLY A 233 8.60 0.72 -15.33
N LYS A 234 7.80 0.00 -14.53
CA LYS A 234 7.08 0.55 -13.36
C LYS A 234 7.42 -0.20 -12.06
N GLY A 235 7.95 0.51 -11.08
CA GLY A 235 8.01 0.04 -9.69
C GLY A 235 6.91 0.70 -8.87
N ARG A 236 6.01 -0.06 -8.25
CA ARG A 236 4.92 0.50 -7.41
C ARG A 236 4.96 -0.07 -6.00
N PHE A 237 4.95 0.80 -5.01
CA PHE A 237 4.74 0.43 -3.61
C PHE A 237 3.44 1.06 -3.13
N ILE A 238 2.47 0.24 -2.75
CA ILE A 238 1.15 0.66 -2.26
C ILE A 238 1.14 0.44 -0.76
N MET A 239 0.96 1.53 -0.03
CA MET A 239 0.97 1.58 1.41
C MET A 239 -0.44 1.87 1.91
N HIS A 240 -1.09 0.88 2.50
CA HIS A 240 -2.35 1.07 3.20
C HIS A 240 -2.13 1.30 4.69
N ASN A 241 -3.10 1.94 5.33
CA ASN A 241 -3.13 2.10 6.77
C ASN A 241 -4.35 1.39 7.42
N PRO A 242 -4.30 0.06 7.56
CA PRO A 242 -5.37 -0.68 8.21
C PRO A 242 -5.42 -0.34 9.72
N SER A 243 -6.59 -0.60 10.33
CA SER A 243 -6.74 -0.53 11.79
C SER A 243 -5.95 -1.61 12.55
N THR A 244 -5.52 -2.67 11.86
CA THR A 244 -4.70 -3.74 12.44
C THR A 244 -3.26 -3.28 12.64
N ALA A 245 -2.66 -3.61 13.78
CA ALA A 245 -1.27 -3.28 14.08
C ALA A 245 -0.29 -3.84 13.04
N GLY A 246 0.80 -3.13 12.81
CA GLY A 246 1.88 -3.54 11.90
C GLY A 246 2.75 -2.37 11.45
N HIS A 247 3.77 -2.64 10.65
CA HIS A 247 4.62 -1.59 10.10
C HIS A 247 5.32 -2.04 8.82
N VAL A 248 5.80 -1.06 8.07
CA VAL A 248 6.82 -1.22 7.03
C VAL A 248 8.06 -0.51 7.52
N ARG A 249 9.16 -1.25 7.67
CA ARG A 249 10.48 -0.70 8.02
C ARG A 249 11.54 -1.13 7.03
N THR A 250 12.35 -0.19 6.59
CA THR A 250 13.45 -0.43 5.67
C THR A 250 14.66 0.42 6.05
N PHE A 251 15.86 -0.04 5.69
CA PHE A 251 17.06 0.74 5.96
C PHE A 251 17.19 1.95 5.05
N ASP A 252 17.15 1.74 3.75
CA ASP A 252 16.96 2.80 2.76
C ASP A 252 15.64 2.57 2.00
N PHE A 253 15.04 3.65 1.52
CA PHE A 253 13.93 3.58 0.56
C PHE A 253 14.33 4.39 -0.67
N THR A 254 14.50 3.73 -1.82
CA THR A 254 14.98 4.37 -3.05
C THR A 254 13.93 4.30 -4.15
N LEU A 255 13.49 5.46 -4.62
CA LEU A 255 12.65 5.60 -5.80
C LEU A 255 13.51 5.84 -7.05
N ALA A 256 13.11 5.22 -8.16
CA ALA A 256 13.67 5.39 -9.50
C ALA A 256 15.19 5.15 -9.57
N ALA A 257 15.67 3.97 -9.18
CA ALA A 257 17.10 3.67 -8.95
C ALA A 257 18.07 3.67 -10.16
N ASP A 258 17.62 4.05 -11.37
CA ASP A 258 18.42 4.00 -12.59
C ASP A 258 19.25 5.29 -12.75
N GLY A 259 20.42 5.29 -12.11
CA GLY A 259 21.35 6.42 -11.93
C GLY A 259 21.31 7.58 -12.95
N ASN A 260 21.26 8.81 -12.41
CA ASN A 260 21.44 10.13 -13.02
C ASN A 260 20.62 10.50 -14.28
N ASN A 261 19.91 9.57 -14.92
CA ASN A 261 19.23 9.79 -16.18
C ASN A 261 17.69 9.72 -16.06
N GLY A 262 17.18 9.85 -14.84
CA GLY A 262 15.79 9.79 -14.40
C GLY A 262 14.82 10.79 -15.04
N ASP A 263 14.58 10.73 -16.35
CA ASP A 263 13.37 11.30 -16.94
C ASP A 263 12.24 10.26 -16.81
N GLY A 264 11.09 10.63 -16.26
CA GLY A 264 9.92 9.74 -16.06
C GLY A 264 9.27 9.25 -17.36
N ILE A 265 10.04 9.26 -18.45
CA ILE A 265 9.72 8.90 -19.83
C ILE A 265 10.65 7.74 -20.25
N THR A 266 11.98 7.90 -20.22
CA THR A 266 12.94 6.91 -20.75
C THR A 266 13.39 5.89 -19.71
N THR A 267 13.45 6.31 -18.44
CA THR A 267 14.03 5.51 -17.35
C THR A 267 13.01 4.89 -16.41
N GLY A 268 11.72 5.06 -16.73
CA GLY A 268 10.63 4.40 -16.02
C GLY A 268 10.12 5.21 -14.84
N VAL A 269 9.10 4.66 -14.20
CA VAL A 269 8.34 5.34 -13.15
C VAL A 269 8.37 4.52 -11.86
N ALA A 270 8.77 5.18 -10.77
CA ALA A 270 8.63 4.69 -9.42
C ALA A 270 7.46 5.42 -8.75
N THR A 271 6.38 4.70 -8.43
CA THR A 271 5.21 5.26 -7.76
C THR A 271 5.13 4.72 -6.34
N VAL A 272 5.04 5.62 -5.36
CA VAL A 272 4.57 5.27 -4.03
C VAL A 272 3.17 5.82 -3.86
N GLU A 273 2.25 4.93 -3.52
CA GLU A 273 0.85 5.21 -3.36
C GLU A 273 0.48 5.02 -1.90
N PHE A 274 -0.15 6.03 -1.29
CA PHE A 274 -0.62 5.98 0.08
C PHE A 274 -2.14 5.96 0.09
N HIS A 275 -2.68 4.89 0.68
CA HIS A 275 -4.11 4.75 0.93
C HIS A 275 -4.42 5.24 2.35
N PHE A 276 -5.22 6.30 2.42
CA PHE A 276 -5.78 6.78 3.66
C PHE A 276 -7.03 6.00 4.02
N GLU A 277 -6.91 5.19 5.08
CA GLU A 277 -7.99 4.37 5.59
C GLU A 277 -8.16 4.59 7.10
N ASN A 278 -9.36 4.31 7.61
CA ASN A 278 -9.66 4.20 9.04
C ASN A 278 -9.30 5.44 9.90
N GLY A 279 -9.14 6.62 9.29
CA GLY A 279 -8.86 7.85 10.02
C GLY A 279 -7.45 7.97 10.59
N GLY A 280 -6.51 7.08 10.27
CA GLY A 280 -5.15 7.09 10.82
C GLY A 280 -4.08 7.48 9.80
N THR A 281 -2.82 7.56 10.25
CA THR A 281 -1.64 7.58 9.37
C THR A 281 -0.70 6.42 9.71
N ARG A 282 -0.06 5.82 8.70
CA ARG A 282 1.02 4.84 8.87
C ARG A 282 2.17 5.16 7.93
N PRO A 283 3.16 5.90 8.44
CA PRO A 283 4.37 6.21 7.69
C PRO A 283 5.20 4.95 7.43
N ILE A 284 5.92 4.96 6.31
CA ILE A 284 7.02 4.02 6.09
C ILE A 284 8.19 4.45 6.98
N GLN A 285 8.69 3.55 7.81
CA GLN A 285 9.84 3.78 8.69
C GLN A 285 11.13 3.53 7.92
N VAL A 286 11.95 4.58 7.75
CA VAL A 286 13.20 4.54 7.00
C VAL A 286 14.35 4.84 7.95
N ASP A 287 15.15 3.82 8.29
CA ASP A 287 16.20 3.96 9.33
C ASP A 287 17.28 4.96 8.91
N ARG A 288 17.59 5.04 7.62
CA ARG A 288 18.65 5.89 7.07
C ARG A 288 18.14 6.80 5.95
N ASN A 289 18.25 6.43 4.68
CA ASN A 289 18.04 7.39 3.59
C ASN A 289 16.77 7.12 2.79
N LEU A 290 15.99 8.18 2.56
CA LEU A 290 14.96 8.21 1.54
C LEU A 290 15.54 8.89 0.30
N THR A 291 15.50 8.24 -0.87
CA THR A 291 15.99 8.81 -2.12
C THR A 291 14.85 8.96 -3.12
N ILE A 292 14.52 10.21 -3.47
CA ILE A 292 13.35 10.56 -4.26
C ILE A 292 13.72 11.01 -5.69
N ASN A 293 15.00 11.17 -6.04
CA ASN A 293 15.35 11.66 -7.38
C ASN A 293 16.67 11.09 -7.91
N ASN A 294 16.65 10.39 -9.05
CA ASN A 294 17.85 10.00 -9.81
C ASN A 294 17.85 10.58 -11.24
N GLY A 295 17.30 11.78 -11.44
CA GLY A 295 17.35 12.50 -12.72
C GLY A 295 17.60 14.00 -12.60
N LEU A 296 18.24 14.58 -13.63
CA LEU A 296 18.64 15.99 -13.70
C LEU A 296 17.45 16.97 -13.54
N ASP A 297 17.64 18.00 -12.72
CA ASP A 297 16.81 19.21 -12.69
C ASP A 297 17.33 20.24 -13.69
N ALA A 298 17.39 19.87 -14.97
CA ALA A 298 17.52 20.89 -15.99
C ALA A 298 16.16 21.60 -16.11
N ASP A 299 16.16 22.93 -15.97
CA ASP A 299 14.99 23.83 -16.11
C ASP A 299 14.08 23.56 -17.33
N SER A 300 14.55 22.77 -18.30
CA SER A 300 13.76 22.22 -19.38
C SER A 300 12.96 20.96 -18.96
N ILE A 301 11.81 21.16 -18.31
CA ILE A 301 10.60 20.30 -18.37
C ILE A 301 10.84 18.76 -18.32
N GLY A 302 11.74 18.27 -17.47
CA GLY A 302 11.85 16.83 -17.22
C GLY A 302 10.72 16.34 -16.32
N THR A 303 9.92 15.37 -16.77
CA THR A 303 8.98 14.64 -15.89
C THR A 303 9.78 13.87 -14.84
N ARG A 304 9.41 13.98 -13.55
CA ARG A 304 10.08 13.21 -12.49
C ARG A 304 9.68 11.73 -12.56
N SER A 305 10.67 10.83 -12.47
CA SER A 305 10.42 9.38 -12.40
C SER A 305 9.77 8.96 -11.08
N SER A 306 9.98 9.71 -10.01
CA SER A 306 9.39 9.46 -8.69
C SER A 306 8.03 10.13 -8.58
N ARG A 307 7.01 9.33 -8.26
CA ARG A 307 5.61 9.75 -8.19
C ARG A 307 5.02 9.46 -6.83
N LEU A 308 4.27 10.42 -6.33
CA LEU A 308 3.45 10.31 -5.14
C LEU A 308 1.98 10.26 -5.57
N GLU A 309 1.28 9.24 -5.09
CA GLU A 309 -0.16 9.09 -5.25
C GLU A 309 -0.82 9.01 -3.87
N LEU A 310 -1.88 9.79 -3.64
CA LEU A 310 -2.68 9.75 -2.42
C LEU A 310 -4.09 9.31 -2.81
N VAL A 311 -4.53 8.20 -2.22
CA VAL A 311 -5.87 7.63 -2.41
C VAL A 311 -6.61 7.69 -1.08
N LEU A 312 -7.88 8.10 -1.10
CA LEU A 312 -8.73 8.13 0.08
C LEU A 312 -9.75 7.00 -0.03
N ASP A 313 -9.64 5.99 0.84
CA ASP A 313 -10.66 4.94 0.99
C ASP A 313 -11.65 5.27 2.12
N SER A 314 -11.37 6.33 2.88
CA SER A 314 -12.25 6.89 3.90
C SER A 314 -12.09 8.40 3.99
N ALA A 315 -13.10 9.10 4.51
CA ALA A 315 -13.02 10.54 4.74
C ALA A 315 -12.03 10.87 5.87
N PRO A 316 -11.09 11.81 5.67
CA PRO A 316 -10.26 12.35 6.75
C PRO A 316 -11.07 13.03 7.84
N MET A 317 -10.61 12.97 9.10
CA MET A 317 -11.20 13.81 10.14
C MET A 317 -10.90 15.28 9.87
N LEU A 318 -11.91 16.12 10.07
CA LEU A 318 -11.80 17.56 9.87
C LEU A 318 -11.78 18.28 11.22
N THR A 319 -10.85 19.24 11.37
CA THR A 319 -10.89 20.25 12.43
C THR A 319 -11.04 21.62 11.78
N ALA A 320 -12.18 22.28 12.00
CA ALA A 320 -12.50 23.58 11.38
C ALA A 320 -12.34 23.59 9.85
N GLY A 321 -12.74 22.51 9.16
CA GLY A 321 -12.66 22.36 7.70
C GLY A 321 -11.28 21.97 7.17
N VAL A 322 -10.30 21.78 8.05
CA VAL A 322 -8.94 21.36 7.69
C VAL A 322 -8.80 19.86 7.94
N PRO A 323 -8.36 19.05 6.96
CA PRO A 323 -8.13 17.61 7.17
C PRO A 323 -6.97 17.37 8.13
N GLN A 324 -6.99 16.23 8.81
CA GLN A 324 -5.86 15.81 9.65
C GLN A 324 -4.55 15.70 8.86
N ASN A 325 -3.43 15.90 9.57
CA ASN A 325 -2.10 15.71 9.00
C ASN A 325 -1.82 14.22 8.75
N LEU A 326 -1.04 13.92 7.71
CA LEU A 326 -0.64 12.57 7.33
C LEU A 326 0.89 12.47 7.30
N GLY A 327 1.45 11.47 7.96
CA GLY A 327 2.85 11.10 7.78
C GLY A 327 2.98 10.09 6.63
N LEU A 328 3.96 10.31 5.75
CA LEU A 328 4.23 9.43 4.61
C LEU A 328 5.49 8.61 4.86
N PHE A 329 6.59 9.30 5.20
CA PHE A 329 7.89 8.68 5.49
C PHE A 329 8.45 9.29 6.77
N ASP A 330 8.79 8.43 7.73
CA ASP A 330 9.63 8.77 8.87
C ASP A 330 11.08 8.41 8.49
N VAL A 331 11.91 9.41 8.26
CA VAL A 331 13.29 9.24 7.82
C VAL A 331 14.22 9.48 8.99
N ASN A 332 15.32 8.73 9.06
CA ASN A 332 16.14 8.64 10.25
C ASN A 332 15.36 8.00 11.42
N PHE A 333 14.51 7.01 11.12
CA PHE A 333 13.76 6.29 12.13
C PHE A 333 14.72 5.72 13.19
N GLY A 334 14.41 5.95 14.47
CA GLY A 334 15.27 5.57 15.59
C GLY A 334 16.52 6.44 15.78
N GLY A 335 16.70 7.50 14.98
CA GLY A 335 17.69 8.56 15.21
C GLY A 335 19.16 8.16 15.08
N THR A 336 19.45 6.96 14.57
CA THR A 336 20.78 6.34 14.69
C THR A 336 21.71 6.69 13.51
N PHE A 337 21.17 6.91 12.31
CA PHE A 337 21.98 6.95 11.09
C PHE A 337 22.10 8.34 10.45
N SER A 338 21.58 9.38 11.10
CA SER A 338 21.53 10.74 10.56
C SER A 338 20.94 10.76 9.15
N GLY A 339 19.80 10.07 9.00
CA GLY A 339 19.09 9.90 7.75
C GLY A 339 18.80 11.22 7.02
N ILE A 340 18.89 11.18 5.70
CA ILE A 340 18.60 12.32 4.82
C ILE A 340 17.58 11.96 3.76
N ILE A 341 16.89 12.98 3.26
CA ILE A 341 16.09 12.89 2.04
C ILE A 341 16.97 13.33 0.87
N ASN A 342 17.39 12.38 0.04
CA ASN A 342 18.09 12.68 -1.20
C ASN A 342 17.06 13.07 -2.27
N GLY A 343 17.35 14.14 -3.01
CA GLY A 343 16.39 14.73 -3.94
C GLY A 343 15.63 15.94 -3.38
N THR A 344 16.04 16.47 -2.23
CA THR A 344 15.61 17.76 -1.67
C THR A 344 16.83 18.65 -1.45
N GLY A 345 16.66 19.97 -1.49
CA GLY A 345 17.71 20.93 -1.20
C GLY A 345 17.81 21.95 -2.30
N ASP A 346 19.02 22.10 -2.86
CA ASP A 346 19.36 22.95 -4.00
C ASP A 346 19.75 22.05 -5.18
N LEU A 347 18.76 21.48 -5.86
CA LEU A 347 18.94 20.49 -6.93
C LEU A 347 19.36 21.15 -8.25
N ASP A 348 19.05 22.44 -8.45
CA ASP A 348 19.43 23.21 -9.65
C ASP A 348 20.71 24.05 -9.46
N GLY A 349 21.21 24.19 -8.22
CA GLY A 349 22.47 24.84 -7.89
C GLY A 349 22.37 26.36 -7.75
N ASP A 350 21.16 26.91 -7.58
CA ASP A 350 20.89 28.33 -7.42
C ASP A 350 21.00 28.83 -5.96
N ALA A 351 21.26 27.91 -5.02
CA ALA A 351 21.34 28.10 -3.57
C ALA A 351 20.01 28.41 -2.85
N VAL A 352 18.87 28.14 -3.49
CA VAL A 352 17.53 28.14 -2.91
C VAL A 352 17.14 26.69 -2.60
N PHE A 353 16.88 26.40 -1.31
CA PHE A 353 16.78 25.01 -0.85
C PHE A 353 15.36 24.43 -0.86
N ASN A 354 14.38 25.19 -1.35
CA ASN A 354 12.95 24.91 -1.13
C ASN A 354 12.05 25.09 -2.35
N ASP A 355 12.60 25.31 -3.52
CA ASP A 355 11.89 25.44 -4.80
C ASP A 355 12.18 24.31 -5.80
N ASP A 356 12.99 23.35 -5.36
CA ASP A 356 13.23 22.10 -6.04
C ASP A 356 11.99 21.23 -6.24
N ARG A 357 11.93 20.60 -7.40
CA ARG A 357 10.86 19.65 -7.76
C ARG A 357 11.24 18.25 -7.31
N VAL A 358 10.63 17.79 -6.23
CA VAL A 358 10.98 16.52 -5.56
C VAL A 358 10.12 15.36 -6.09
N PHE A 359 8.82 15.37 -5.79
CA PHE A 359 7.85 14.39 -6.33
C PHE A 359 7.12 14.94 -7.56
N SER A 360 6.52 14.05 -8.35
CA SER A 360 5.42 14.39 -9.24
C SER A 360 4.13 13.67 -8.83
N ASN A 361 2.97 14.15 -9.31
CA ASN A 361 1.72 13.42 -9.16
C ASN A 361 1.75 12.10 -9.97
N ALA A 362 0.81 11.19 -9.72
CA ALA A 362 0.72 9.90 -10.42
C ALA A 362 0.76 10.02 -11.96
N ALA A 363 0.19 11.09 -12.52
CA ALA A 363 0.21 11.37 -13.97
C ALA A 363 1.52 11.97 -14.50
N GLY A 364 2.40 12.47 -13.62
CA GLY A 364 3.63 13.17 -13.99
C GLY A 364 3.40 14.56 -14.58
N SER A 365 2.19 15.10 -14.44
CA SER A 365 1.78 16.41 -14.98
C SER A 365 1.98 17.56 -14.00
N VAL A 366 2.07 17.26 -12.70
CA VAL A 366 2.29 18.24 -11.64
C VAL A 366 3.53 17.82 -10.85
N HIS A 367 4.40 18.78 -10.54
CA HIS A 367 5.60 18.59 -9.74
C HIS A 367 5.42 19.27 -8.39
N TYR A 368 5.88 18.63 -7.32
CA TYR A 368 5.70 19.06 -5.95
C TYR A 368 7.01 19.54 -5.34
N ARG A 369 7.04 20.81 -4.99
CA ARG A 369 8.05 21.51 -4.20
C ARG A 369 7.69 21.51 -2.73
N GLN A 370 8.61 21.96 -1.88
CA GLN A 370 8.31 22.21 -0.48
C GLN A 370 7.14 23.22 -0.39
N GLY A 371 6.09 22.86 0.33
CA GLY A 371 4.94 23.75 0.53
C GLY A 371 3.85 23.66 -0.54
N ASP A 372 4.02 22.85 -1.58
CA ASP A 372 3.01 22.70 -2.63
C ASP A 372 1.77 21.96 -2.14
N THR A 373 0.66 22.16 -2.86
CA THR A 373 -0.61 21.51 -2.54
C THR A 373 -0.71 20.13 -3.17
N VAL A 374 -0.93 19.12 -2.33
CA VAL A 374 -1.34 17.77 -2.72
C VAL A 374 -2.82 17.62 -2.40
N SER A 375 -3.60 17.09 -3.36
CA SER A 375 -5.04 16.95 -3.21
C SER A 375 -5.49 15.53 -3.49
N ALA A 376 -6.53 15.09 -2.78
CA ALA A 376 -7.25 13.86 -3.07
C ALA A 376 -8.74 14.04 -2.77
N THR A 377 -9.58 13.28 -3.46
CA THR A 377 -11.05 13.39 -3.37
C THR A 377 -11.64 12.12 -2.77
N PHE A 378 -12.54 12.27 -1.80
CA PHE A 378 -13.38 11.19 -1.30
C PHE A 378 -14.84 11.59 -1.37
N GLY A 379 -15.66 10.79 -2.07
CA GLY A 379 -17.01 11.19 -2.43
C GLY A 379 -16.97 12.51 -3.21
N ASN A 380 -17.69 13.51 -2.72
CA ASN A 380 -17.81 14.84 -3.35
C ASN A 380 -16.98 15.89 -2.63
N THR A 381 -15.99 15.49 -1.82
CA THR A 381 -15.14 16.43 -1.09
C THR A 381 -13.71 16.23 -1.53
N LYS A 382 -13.09 17.31 -2.00
CA LYS A 382 -11.66 17.36 -2.24
C LYS A 382 -10.98 17.89 -1.00
N TYR A 383 -9.95 17.17 -0.57
CA TYR A 383 -9.14 17.51 0.57
C TYR A 383 -7.77 17.96 0.06
N ASN A 384 -7.26 19.02 0.64
CA ASN A 384 -5.99 19.63 0.27
C ASN A 384 -5.04 19.56 1.46
N TRP A 385 -3.80 19.22 1.17
CA TRP A 385 -2.69 19.25 2.11
C TRP A 385 -1.50 20.00 1.51
N THR A 386 -0.69 20.57 2.38
CA THR A 386 0.61 21.11 2.06
C THR A 386 1.67 20.03 2.29
N ILE A 387 2.47 19.70 1.27
CA ILE A 387 3.59 18.77 1.44
C ILE A 387 4.77 19.45 2.15
N SER A 388 5.39 18.74 3.09
CA SER A 388 6.63 19.16 3.74
C SER A 388 7.64 18.03 3.79
N TYR A 389 8.88 18.34 3.42
CA TYR A 389 10.07 17.49 3.49
C TYR A 389 10.95 17.80 4.71
N THR A 390 10.46 18.64 5.62
CA THR A 390 11.12 18.99 6.89
C THR A 390 10.22 18.65 8.09
N GLY A 391 9.25 17.75 7.85
CA GLY A 391 8.27 17.34 8.84
C GLY A 391 8.86 16.58 10.01
N ASP A 392 8.04 16.34 11.02
CA ASP A 392 8.39 15.53 12.18
C ASP A 392 7.22 14.62 12.55
N ILE A 393 7.51 13.33 12.73
CA ILE A 393 6.57 12.28 13.10
C ILE A 393 6.95 11.77 14.48
N THR A 394 5.99 11.84 15.40
CA THR A 394 6.16 11.31 16.76
C THR A 394 5.28 10.09 16.95
N TRP A 395 5.75 9.11 17.71
CA TRP A 395 5.09 7.80 17.83
C TRP A 395 4.44 7.60 19.20
N THR A 396 3.29 6.95 19.19
CA THR A 396 2.74 6.31 20.41
C THR A 396 3.31 4.91 20.54
N ASP A 397 3.27 4.14 19.45
CA ASP A 397 3.84 2.79 19.36
C ASP A 397 4.36 2.55 17.94
N PRO A 398 5.69 2.64 17.72
CA PRO A 398 6.26 2.44 16.39
C PRO A 398 6.22 0.98 15.91
N VAL A 399 6.06 0.00 16.80
CA VAL A 399 5.96 -1.42 16.41
C VAL A 399 4.57 -1.71 15.87
N ALA A 400 3.54 -1.14 16.49
CA ALA A 400 2.17 -1.23 16.02
C ALA A 400 1.85 -0.28 14.84
N GLY A 401 2.77 0.62 14.48
CA GLY A 401 2.56 1.62 13.44
C GLY A 401 1.66 2.79 13.87
N SER A 402 1.56 3.04 15.18
CA SER A 402 0.67 4.04 15.78
C SER A 402 1.38 5.39 15.98
N VAL A 403 0.98 6.39 15.19
CA VAL A 403 1.50 7.77 15.24
C VAL A 403 0.79 8.58 16.32
N ALA A 404 1.57 9.34 17.11
CA ALA A 404 1.07 10.27 18.12
C ALA A 404 0.76 11.65 17.52
N ALA A 405 1.69 12.21 16.74
CA ALA A 405 1.50 13.50 16.08
C ALA A 405 2.36 13.61 14.81
N VAL A 406 1.88 14.44 13.89
CA VAL A 406 2.57 14.80 12.64
C VAL A 406 2.66 16.32 12.57
N ALA A 407 3.87 16.85 12.45
CA ALA A 407 4.14 18.27 12.32
C ALA A 407 4.80 18.59 10.98
N GLY A 408 4.50 19.76 10.41
CA GLY A 408 5.05 20.21 9.12
C GLY A 408 6.49 20.70 9.16
N SER A 409 7.12 20.75 10.33
CA SER A 409 8.47 21.25 10.56
C SER A 409 9.07 20.59 11.79
N GLY A 410 10.39 20.47 11.84
CA GLY A 410 11.12 20.10 13.06
C GLY A 410 11.95 18.82 12.95
N GLY A 411 11.86 18.12 11.82
CA GLY A 411 12.57 16.87 11.56
C GLY A 411 12.98 16.72 10.10
N THR A 412 13.21 15.48 9.69
CA THR A 412 13.62 15.10 8.34
C THR A 412 12.56 14.20 7.69
N ASP A 413 11.29 14.39 8.03
CA ASP A 413 10.20 13.53 7.57
C ASP A 413 9.45 14.12 6.38
N VAL A 414 8.82 13.22 5.62
CA VAL A 414 7.90 13.60 4.55
C VAL A 414 6.47 13.49 5.07
N VAL A 415 5.79 14.62 5.13
CA VAL A 415 4.44 14.73 5.71
C VAL A 415 3.53 15.59 4.83
N LEU A 416 2.23 15.40 5.01
CA LEU A 416 1.17 16.22 4.44
C LEU A 416 0.46 16.94 5.59
N VAL A 417 0.54 18.27 5.60
CA VAL A 417 -0.13 19.12 6.60
C VAL A 417 -1.49 19.53 6.08
N GLY A 418 -2.53 19.34 6.88
CA GLY A 418 -3.89 19.72 6.49
C GLY A 418 -3.97 21.19 6.07
N LEU A 419 -4.55 21.46 4.91
CA LEU A 419 -4.72 22.82 4.40
C LEU A 419 -6.19 23.23 4.37
N SER A 420 -7.02 22.50 3.63
CA SER A 420 -8.44 22.82 3.46
C SER A 420 -9.22 21.62 2.94
N SER A 421 -10.54 21.71 3.02
CA SER A 421 -11.46 20.84 2.29
C SER A 421 -12.45 21.69 1.52
N GLU A 422 -12.80 21.26 0.32
CA GLU A 422 -13.81 21.90 -0.53
C GLU A 422 -14.82 20.85 -0.98
N THR A 423 -16.11 21.18 -0.84
CA THR A 423 -17.17 20.36 -1.42
C THR A 423 -17.20 20.65 -2.91
N LEU A 424 -16.92 19.63 -3.72
CA LEU A 424 -17.05 19.69 -5.15
C LEU A 424 -18.53 19.69 -5.50
N ALA A 425 -18.92 20.55 -6.44
CA ALA A 425 -20.23 20.47 -7.04
C ALA A 425 -20.38 19.06 -7.63
N VAL A 426 -21.47 18.39 -7.27
CA VAL A 426 -21.85 17.15 -7.93
C VAL A 426 -22.52 17.56 -9.21
N ASP A 427 -22.04 16.99 -10.31
CA ASP A 427 -22.76 17.07 -11.57
C ASP A 427 -24.20 16.57 -11.33
N ASP A 428 -25.18 17.44 -11.45
CA ASP A 428 -26.58 17.14 -11.12
C ASP A 428 -27.48 17.60 -12.26
N ALA A 429 -28.09 16.64 -12.95
CA ALA A 429 -28.99 16.91 -14.05
C ALA A 429 -30.48 16.91 -13.65
N ASP A 430 -30.83 16.79 -12.36
CA ASP A 430 -32.20 16.92 -11.85
C ASP A 430 -32.51 18.40 -11.56
N PHE A 431 -32.68 19.17 -12.63
CA PHE A 431 -32.86 20.61 -12.53
C PHE A 431 -34.18 21.02 -11.89
N ASN A 432 -35.16 20.11 -11.83
CA ASN A 432 -36.45 20.37 -11.20
C ASN A 432 -36.54 19.84 -9.75
N ASN A 433 -35.51 19.12 -9.28
CA ASN A 433 -35.41 18.49 -7.96
C ASN A 433 -36.57 17.53 -7.65
N ASP A 434 -37.06 16.77 -8.65
CA ASP A 434 -38.09 15.71 -8.42
C ASP A 434 -37.50 14.33 -8.11
N GLY A 435 -36.17 14.23 -8.01
CA GLY A 435 -35.40 13.03 -7.71
C GLY A 435 -35.13 12.15 -8.94
N THR A 436 -35.53 12.59 -10.14
CA THR A 436 -35.36 11.84 -11.38
C THR A 436 -34.78 12.71 -12.48
N VAL A 437 -33.81 12.20 -13.22
CA VAL A 437 -33.29 12.89 -14.41
C VAL A 437 -34.08 12.44 -15.64
N ASP A 438 -35.06 13.24 -16.05
CA ASP A 438 -36.00 12.89 -17.11
C ASP A 438 -36.11 13.98 -18.21
N GLY A 439 -37.14 13.87 -19.06
CA GLY A 439 -37.38 14.82 -20.14
C GLY A 439 -37.79 16.23 -19.67
N LYS A 440 -38.29 16.39 -18.45
CA LYS A 440 -38.57 17.70 -17.84
C LYS A 440 -37.27 18.45 -17.58
N ASP A 441 -36.23 17.76 -17.13
CA ASP A 441 -34.90 18.34 -16.92
C ASP A 441 -34.26 18.72 -18.26
N PHE A 442 -34.39 17.87 -19.27
CA PHE A 442 -33.96 18.24 -20.62
C PHE A 442 -34.58 19.55 -21.10
N LEU A 443 -35.88 19.74 -20.84
CA LEU A 443 -36.58 20.99 -21.18
C LEU A 443 -36.12 22.19 -20.33
N ILE A 444 -35.63 21.97 -19.11
CA ILE A 444 -35.05 23.04 -18.29
C ILE A 444 -33.69 23.44 -18.86
N TRP A 445 -32.80 22.49 -19.13
CA TRP A 445 -31.52 22.73 -19.82
C TRP A 445 -31.74 23.45 -21.15
N GLN A 446 -32.66 22.96 -21.99
CA GLN A 446 -32.91 23.55 -23.30
C GLN A 446 -33.40 25.01 -23.21
N ARG A 447 -34.18 25.35 -22.17
CA ARG A 447 -34.63 26.73 -21.92
C ARG A 447 -33.54 27.61 -21.33
N GLY A 448 -32.63 27.03 -20.55
CA GLY A 448 -31.50 27.73 -19.97
C GLY A 448 -30.30 27.91 -20.90
N PHE A 449 -30.19 27.13 -21.98
CA PHE A 449 -29.03 27.13 -22.86
C PHE A 449 -28.59 28.55 -23.28
N GLY A 450 -27.37 28.93 -22.91
CA GLY A 450 -26.76 30.23 -23.18
C GLY A 450 -27.22 31.40 -22.28
N SER A 451 -28.06 31.17 -21.28
CA SER A 451 -28.55 32.23 -20.38
C SER A 451 -28.77 31.84 -18.91
N GLY A 452 -28.92 30.56 -18.61
CA GLY A 452 -28.98 30.02 -17.26
C GLY A 452 -27.62 30.11 -16.56
N THR A 453 -27.65 30.12 -15.23
CA THR A 453 -26.46 30.34 -14.39
C THR A 453 -26.44 29.47 -13.13
N ASN A 454 -27.42 28.58 -12.98
CA ASN A 454 -27.54 27.70 -11.83
C ASN A 454 -28.29 26.42 -12.21
N ASN A 455 -28.22 25.42 -11.33
CA ASN A 455 -28.79 24.09 -11.55
C ASN A 455 -30.29 24.13 -11.92
N GLY A 456 -31.11 24.93 -11.22
CA GLY A 456 -32.54 25.08 -11.54
C GLY A 456 -32.83 25.71 -12.91
N THR A 457 -31.80 26.22 -13.58
CA THR A 457 -31.86 26.73 -14.95
C THR A 457 -31.09 25.86 -15.95
N GLY A 458 -30.52 24.72 -15.55
CA GLY A 458 -29.86 23.76 -16.44
C GLY A 458 -28.34 23.65 -16.31
N ASP A 459 -27.71 24.28 -15.31
CA ASP A 459 -26.25 24.22 -15.09
C ASP A 459 -25.93 22.99 -14.26
N ALA A 460 -25.58 21.90 -14.93
CA ALA A 460 -25.43 20.59 -14.32
C ALA A 460 -24.10 20.48 -13.57
N ASN A 461 -23.03 21.09 -14.09
CA ASN A 461 -21.70 21.05 -13.45
C ASN A 461 -21.47 22.20 -12.44
N GLY A 462 -22.43 23.12 -12.31
CA GLY A 462 -22.36 24.24 -11.37
C GLY A 462 -21.33 25.30 -11.72
N ASN A 463 -20.92 25.43 -12.99
CA ASN A 463 -19.89 26.37 -13.41
C ASN A 463 -20.41 27.80 -13.63
N GLY A 464 -21.71 28.03 -13.45
CA GLY A 464 -22.37 29.33 -13.65
C GLY A 464 -22.82 29.59 -15.08
N ALA A 465 -22.77 28.60 -15.96
CA ALA A 465 -23.24 28.67 -17.34
C ALA A 465 -24.01 27.41 -17.74
N VAL A 466 -24.94 27.54 -18.70
CA VAL A 466 -25.68 26.41 -19.26
C VAL A 466 -25.29 26.21 -20.71
N ASP A 467 -24.54 25.16 -20.99
CA ASP A 467 -23.95 24.89 -22.30
C ASP A 467 -23.99 23.39 -22.69
N ALA A 468 -23.15 23.00 -23.66
CA ALA A 468 -23.11 21.64 -24.19
C ALA A 468 -22.50 20.62 -23.21
N ALA A 469 -21.70 21.06 -22.24
CA ALA A 469 -21.17 20.22 -21.17
C ALA A 469 -22.31 19.72 -20.26
N ASP A 470 -23.26 20.60 -19.91
CA ASP A 470 -24.41 20.23 -19.08
C ASP A 470 -25.33 19.23 -19.77
N LEU A 471 -25.50 19.38 -21.09
CA LEU A 471 -26.23 18.38 -21.87
C LEU A 471 -25.56 17.00 -21.83
N THR A 472 -24.23 16.98 -21.81
CA THR A 472 -23.47 15.72 -21.75
C THR A 472 -23.68 15.03 -20.40
N ILE A 473 -23.77 15.82 -19.32
CA ILE A 473 -24.11 15.34 -17.98
C ILE A 473 -25.56 14.84 -17.92
N TRP A 474 -26.53 15.60 -18.45
CA TRP A 474 -27.91 15.13 -18.51
C TRP A 474 -28.03 13.80 -19.27
N LYS A 475 -27.33 13.66 -20.41
CA LYS A 475 -27.32 12.41 -21.19
C LYS A 475 -26.75 11.23 -20.41
N SER A 476 -25.75 11.46 -19.57
CA SER A 476 -25.12 10.39 -18.77
C SER A 476 -25.99 9.97 -17.58
N GLN A 477 -26.82 10.88 -17.06
CA GLN A 477 -27.69 10.65 -15.90
C GLN A 477 -29.14 10.30 -16.28
N PHE A 478 -29.55 10.50 -17.53
CA PHE A 478 -30.91 10.28 -18.01
C PHE A 478 -31.45 8.88 -17.66
N GLY A 479 -32.63 8.85 -17.05
CA GLY A 479 -33.31 7.62 -16.64
C GLY A 479 -32.77 7.01 -15.34
N GLY A 480 -31.78 7.63 -14.70
CA GLY A 480 -31.30 7.29 -13.37
C GLY A 480 -31.90 8.18 -12.27
N PRO A 481 -31.81 7.75 -10.99
CA PRO A 481 -32.08 8.64 -9.86
C PRO A 481 -31.04 9.76 -9.82
N ALA A 482 -31.43 10.93 -9.31
CA ALA A 482 -30.52 12.06 -9.13
C ALA A 482 -29.31 11.67 -8.24
N PRO A 483 -28.08 12.13 -8.57
CA PRO A 483 -26.89 11.88 -7.75
C PRO A 483 -27.09 12.38 -6.31
N GLY A 484 -26.85 11.50 -5.32
CA GLY A 484 -27.03 11.83 -3.90
C GLY A 484 -28.34 11.34 -3.28
N VAL A 485 -29.28 10.83 -4.08
CA VAL A 485 -30.40 10.03 -3.56
C VAL A 485 -29.89 8.60 -3.38
N ALA A 486 -29.64 8.20 -2.12
CA ALA A 486 -29.28 6.82 -1.82
C ALA A 486 -30.35 5.88 -2.40
N ALA A 487 -29.93 4.93 -3.22
CA ALA A 487 -30.80 3.83 -3.62
C ALA A 487 -31.23 3.11 -2.34
N VAL A 488 -32.50 3.26 -1.96
CA VAL A 488 -33.09 2.46 -0.89
C VAL A 488 -33.07 1.03 -1.43
N SER A 489 -32.05 0.25 -1.06
CA SER A 489 -32.08 -1.18 -1.29
C SER A 489 -33.33 -1.70 -0.59
N ALA A 490 -34.15 -2.44 -1.32
CA ALA A 490 -35.34 -3.07 -0.74
C ALA A 490 -34.88 -3.91 0.45
N ILE A 491 -35.20 -3.44 1.66
CA ILE A 491 -34.97 -4.17 2.89
C ILE A 491 -35.73 -5.49 2.71
N PRO A 492 -35.07 -6.66 2.75
CA PRO A 492 -35.77 -7.93 2.71
C PRO A 492 -36.82 -7.91 3.81
N GLU A 493 -38.09 -8.10 3.44
CA GLU A 493 -39.22 -7.97 4.37
C GLU A 493 -38.92 -8.75 5.66
N PRO A 494 -39.10 -8.16 6.85
CA PRO A 494 -38.68 -8.78 8.08
C PRO A 494 -39.41 -10.13 8.23
N ALA A 495 -38.65 -11.18 8.55
CA ALA A 495 -39.13 -12.53 8.80
C ALA A 495 -40.17 -12.63 9.96
N THR A 496 -40.61 -11.51 10.52
CA THR A 496 -41.67 -11.39 11.51
C THR A 496 -43.01 -11.94 11.00
N MET A 497 -43.36 -11.74 9.72
CA MET A 497 -44.60 -12.35 9.18
C MET A 497 -44.48 -13.88 9.07
N ALA A 498 -43.31 -14.39 8.66
CA ALA A 498 -43.05 -15.83 8.62
C ALA A 498 -43.06 -16.44 10.03
N LEU A 499 -42.43 -15.77 11.01
CA LEU A 499 -42.44 -16.20 12.41
C LEU A 499 -43.84 -16.13 13.05
N ALA A 500 -44.63 -15.10 12.74
CA ALA A 500 -46.02 -15.01 13.18
C ALA A 500 -46.88 -16.14 12.59
N PHE A 501 -46.66 -16.50 11.32
CA PHE A 501 -47.32 -17.63 10.69
C PHE A 501 -46.93 -18.97 11.33
N VAL A 502 -45.64 -19.19 11.59
CA VAL A 502 -45.15 -20.40 12.27
C VAL A 502 -45.69 -20.50 13.70
N ALA A 503 -45.72 -19.38 14.44
CA ALA A 503 -46.30 -19.33 15.79
C ALA A 503 -47.81 -19.63 15.77
N MET A 504 -48.55 -19.07 14.81
CA MET A 504 -49.98 -19.32 14.66
C MET A 504 -50.28 -20.78 14.27
N CYS A 505 -49.48 -21.37 13.37
CA CYS A 505 -49.57 -22.80 13.04
C CYS A 505 -49.25 -23.69 14.24
N GLY A 506 -48.24 -23.34 15.05
CA GLY A 506 -47.91 -24.04 16.29
C GLY A 506 -49.06 -24.02 17.31
N LEU A 507 -49.69 -22.86 17.52
CA LEU A 507 -50.83 -22.70 18.42
C LEU A 507 -52.06 -23.51 17.97
N LEU A 508 -52.32 -23.58 16.67
CA LEU A 508 -53.42 -24.38 16.11
C LEU A 508 -53.17 -25.89 16.22
N ALA A 509 -51.91 -26.33 16.11
CA ALA A 509 -51.54 -27.74 16.28
C ALA A 509 -51.67 -28.22 17.73
N VAL A 510 -51.35 -27.37 18.72
CA VAL A 510 -51.53 -27.69 20.15
C VAL A 510 -53.01 -27.78 20.53
N ARG A 511 -53.87 -26.95 19.92
CA ARG A 511 -55.31 -26.93 20.19
C ARG A 511 -56.07 -28.17 19.68
N ARG A 512 -55.47 -28.97 18.79
CA ARG A 512 -56.03 -30.24 18.29
C ARG A 512 -55.66 -31.47 19.12
N ARG A 513 -54.80 -31.33 20.15
CA ARG A 513 -54.38 -32.43 21.02
C ARG A 513 -55.15 -32.53 22.35
N THR A 514 -56.12 -31.64 22.59
CA THR A 514 -56.91 -31.58 23.83
C THR A 514 -58.41 -31.81 23.63
N ALA A 515 -58.80 -32.53 22.57
CA ALA A 515 -60.18 -32.97 22.35
C ALA A 515 -60.27 -34.50 22.40
#